data_AF-A0AAD2K993-F1
#
_entry.id   AF-A0AAD2K993-F1
#
_cell.length_a   1.000
_cell.length_b   1.000
_cell.length_c   1.000
_cell.angle_alpha   90.00
_cell.angle_beta   90.00
_cell.angle_gamma   90.00
#
_symmetry.space_group_name_H-M   'P 1'
#
loop_
_entity.id
_entity.type
_entity.pdbx_description
1 polymer ?
#
loop_
_entity_poly.entity_id
_entity_poly.type
_entity_poly.pdbx_seq_one_letter_code
_entity_poly.pdbx_strand_id
1 'polypeptide(L)'
;PSEKPLGIGSFKSAHSAFLTLSTLPTTPLGALPNQAVAAKRMFKNNENSVLIHFNPIDEYAHHVSEAHLLFWGTTLLSFVYSFVRNYISKHVAPPGDLPIFEVRFVEAGVALVHNAVADGKSSKMMTSLRRSYLIEELIGTDLFSATTRCPFRRFQKISSCWHRSSVLHNMSNTNTPGVWSFFLIFKAGSGNLLTDPQVMTSPTLERGLFGGGNSGRFFEKFPEQHVCSGYCKFFGLSSLM
;
A
#
# COMPACT_ATOMS: atom_id res chain seq x y z
N PRO A 1 21.11 -15.02 -15.94
CA PRO A 1 20.51 -13.76 -16.44
C PRO A 1 19.57 -13.18 -15.37
N SER A 2 19.87 -11.97 -14.85
CA SER A 2 18.94 -11.30 -13.93
C SER A 2 17.67 -10.94 -14.69
N GLU A 3 16.52 -11.44 -14.25
CA GLU A 3 15.23 -11.03 -14.82
C GLU A 3 15.07 -9.52 -14.74
N LYS A 4 14.46 -8.94 -15.77
CA LYS A 4 14.18 -7.51 -15.83
C LYS A 4 13.17 -7.17 -14.71
N PRO A 5 13.43 -6.15 -13.87
CA PRO A 5 12.48 -5.78 -12.82
C PRO A 5 11.14 -5.35 -13.43
N LEU A 6 10.05 -5.71 -12.76
CA LEU A 6 8.69 -5.21 -13.05
C LEU A 6 8.63 -3.69 -12.88
N GLY A 7 9.37 -3.16 -11.90
CA GLY A 7 9.49 -1.74 -11.65
C GLY A 7 10.51 -1.42 -10.58
N ILE A 8 11.03 -0.19 -10.60
CA ILE A 8 11.93 0.34 -9.59
C ILE A 8 11.28 1.58 -9.00
N GLY A 9 10.94 1.53 -7.71
CA GLY A 9 10.42 2.64 -6.94
C GLY A 9 11.53 3.49 -6.33
N SER A 10 11.20 4.29 -5.31
CA SER A 10 12.18 5.14 -4.62
C SER A 10 13.08 4.39 -3.63
N PHE A 11 12.59 3.30 -3.04
CA PHE A 11 13.30 2.53 -2.00
C PHE A 11 13.12 1.00 -2.15
N LYS A 12 12.44 0.56 -3.22
CA LYS A 12 12.19 -0.85 -3.48
C LYS A 12 12.12 -1.17 -4.97
N SER A 13 12.57 -2.35 -5.34
CA SER A 13 12.44 -2.92 -6.69
C SER A 13 11.47 -4.09 -6.64
N ALA A 14 10.61 -4.22 -7.66
CA ALA A 14 9.72 -5.35 -7.82
C ALA A 14 10.21 -6.25 -8.97
N HIS A 15 10.17 -7.56 -8.76
CA HIS A 15 10.54 -8.59 -9.73
C HIS A 15 9.40 -9.58 -9.88
N SER A 16 9.26 -10.18 -11.06
CA SER A 16 8.33 -11.30 -11.21
C SER A 16 8.94 -12.51 -10.53
N ALA A 17 8.11 -13.33 -9.90
CA ALA A 17 8.51 -14.59 -9.30
C ALA A 17 7.33 -15.55 -9.27
N PHE A 18 7.58 -16.77 -8.79
CA PHE A 18 6.55 -17.77 -8.57
C PHE A 18 6.54 -18.23 -7.12
N LEU A 19 5.34 -18.38 -6.57
CA LEU A 19 5.11 -18.86 -5.20
C LEU A 19 4.54 -20.28 -5.25
N THR A 20 5.16 -21.18 -4.51
CA THR A 20 4.62 -22.51 -4.23
C THR A 20 4.63 -22.73 -2.73
N LEU A 21 3.46 -22.97 -2.15
CA LEU A 21 3.28 -23.27 -0.74
C LEU A 21 3.09 -24.78 -0.57
N SER A 22 3.52 -25.32 0.57
CA SER A 22 3.31 -26.75 0.91
C SER A 22 1.84 -27.09 1.12
N THR A 23 1.07 -26.13 1.62
CA THR A 23 -0.38 -26.19 1.77
C THR A 23 -1.00 -25.00 1.04
N LEU A 24 -2.04 -25.26 0.24
CA LEU A 24 -2.76 -24.19 -0.46
C LEU A 24 -3.68 -23.47 0.54
N PRO A 25 -3.46 -22.17 0.80
CA PRO A 25 -4.35 -21.39 1.65
C PRO A 25 -5.67 -21.10 0.92
N THR A 26 -6.67 -20.66 1.68
CA THR A 26 -7.93 -20.14 1.12
C THR A 26 -7.84 -18.67 0.70
N THR A 27 -6.70 -18.01 0.98
CA THR A 27 -6.45 -16.61 0.61
C THR A 27 -5.99 -16.51 -0.85
N PRO A 28 -6.27 -15.38 -1.55
CA PRO A 28 -5.85 -15.18 -2.94
C PRO A 28 -4.36 -15.40 -3.20
N LEU A 29 -3.49 -14.98 -2.28
CA LEU A 29 -2.05 -15.20 -2.38
C LEU A 29 -1.69 -16.64 -1.98
N GLY A 30 -1.12 -17.38 -2.92
CA GLY A 30 -0.67 -18.77 -2.73
C GLY A 30 -1.76 -19.82 -2.99
N ALA A 31 -2.98 -19.42 -3.37
CA ALA A 31 -4.09 -20.33 -3.68
C ALA A 31 -3.80 -21.32 -4.81
N LEU A 32 -2.82 -21.02 -5.66
CA LEU A 32 -2.41 -21.87 -6.77
C LEU A 32 -0.96 -22.34 -6.59
N PRO A 33 -0.63 -23.60 -6.97
CA PRO A 33 0.75 -24.01 -7.10
C PRO A 33 1.44 -23.18 -8.19
N ASN A 34 2.71 -22.82 -7.97
CA ASN A 34 3.48 -22.01 -8.90
C ASN A 34 2.76 -20.70 -9.31
N GLN A 35 2.09 -20.05 -8.36
CA GLN A 35 1.37 -18.80 -8.60
C GLN A 35 2.33 -17.67 -8.94
N ALA A 36 2.06 -16.92 -10.01
CA ALA A 36 2.83 -15.73 -10.34
C ALA A 36 2.62 -14.64 -9.26
N VAL A 37 3.72 -14.08 -8.77
CA VAL A 37 3.75 -13.09 -7.69
C VAL A 37 4.72 -11.96 -8.02
N ALA A 38 4.56 -10.83 -7.32
CA ALA A 38 5.54 -9.77 -7.30
C ALA A 38 6.45 -9.93 -6.07
N ALA A 39 7.73 -10.20 -6.29
CA ALA A 39 8.73 -10.23 -5.23
C ALA A 39 9.42 -8.87 -5.13
N LYS A 40 9.19 -8.16 -4.03
CA LYS A 40 9.76 -6.84 -3.76
C LYS A 40 10.98 -6.95 -2.86
N ARG A 41 11.98 -6.11 -3.15
CA ARG A 41 13.23 -6.00 -2.39
C ARG A 41 13.52 -4.55 -2.05
N MET A 42 13.97 -4.32 -0.82
CA MET A 42 14.38 -3.00 -0.36
C MET A 42 15.81 -2.65 -0.81
N PHE A 43 16.01 -1.37 -1.06
CA PHE A 43 17.33 -0.80 -1.30
C PHE A 43 17.42 0.60 -0.72
N LYS A 44 18.66 1.07 -0.56
CA LYS A 44 18.99 2.47 -0.33
C LYS A 44 19.89 2.97 -1.46
N ASN A 45 19.79 4.26 -1.76
CA ASN A 45 20.75 4.91 -2.62
C ASN A 45 21.99 5.25 -1.79
N ASN A 46 23.18 4.95 -2.31
CA ASN A 46 24.40 5.53 -1.76
C ASN A 46 24.60 6.97 -2.28
N GLU A 47 25.67 7.63 -1.82
CA GLU A 47 26.03 8.99 -2.23
C GLU A 47 26.20 9.14 -3.75
N ASN A 48 26.57 8.05 -4.44
CA ASN A 48 26.75 8.00 -5.88
C ASN A 48 25.49 7.56 -6.64
N SER A 49 24.31 7.54 -5.99
CA SER A 49 23.06 7.05 -6.57
C SER A 49 23.10 5.59 -7.06
N VAL A 50 24.05 4.80 -6.54
CA VAL A 50 24.10 3.36 -6.75
C VAL A 50 23.16 2.68 -5.76
N LEU A 51 22.33 1.77 -6.28
CA LEU A 51 21.40 0.97 -5.49
C LEU A 51 22.17 -0.04 -4.65
N ILE A 52 22.10 0.09 -3.33
CA ILE A 52 22.68 -0.86 -2.37
C ILE A 52 21.55 -1.52 -1.59
N HIS A 53 21.57 -2.84 -1.53
CA HIS A 53 20.65 -3.58 -0.68
C HIS A 53 21.01 -3.44 0.80
N PHE A 54 20.00 -3.42 1.64
CA PHE A 54 20.19 -3.53 3.10
C PHE A 54 20.85 -4.87 3.46
N ASN A 55 21.46 -4.92 4.64
CA ASN A 55 21.81 -6.21 5.23
C ASN A 55 20.51 -6.98 5.55
N PRO A 56 20.56 -8.32 5.71
CA PRO A 56 19.34 -9.13 5.77
C PRO A 56 18.40 -8.78 6.93
N ILE A 57 18.94 -8.32 8.06
CA ILE A 57 18.16 -7.96 9.26
C ILE A 57 17.41 -6.65 9.02
N ASP A 58 18.10 -5.62 8.52
CA ASP A 58 17.47 -4.34 8.20
C ASP A 58 16.47 -4.49 7.03
N GLU A 59 16.83 -5.29 6.02
CA GLU A 59 15.95 -5.61 4.88
C GLU A 59 14.63 -6.25 5.39
N TYR A 60 14.72 -7.17 6.36
CA TYR A 60 13.55 -7.78 7.00
C TYR A 60 12.70 -6.77 7.77
N ALA A 61 13.32 -5.91 8.59
CA ALA A 61 12.59 -4.89 9.34
C ALA A 61 11.79 -3.95 8.42
N HIS A 62 12.38 -3.56 7.28
CA HIS A 62 11.68 -2.78 6.26
C HIS A 62 10.53 -3.55 5.60
N HIS A 63 10.70 -4.82 5.25
CA HIS A 63 9.60 -5.63 4.71
C HIS A 63 8.44 -5.81 5.69
N VAL A 64 8.73 -6.02 6.97
CA VAL A 64 7.69 -6.09 8.02
C VAL A 64 6.94 -4.76 8.14
N SER A 65 7.66 -3.63 8.11
CA SER A 65 7.04 -2.29 8.15
C SER A 65 6.09 -2.07 6.96
N GLU A 66 6.48 -2.45 5.75
CA GLU A 66 5.60 -2.34 4.57
C GLU A 66 4.41 -3.33 4.63
N ALA A 67 4.62 -4.54 5.14
CA ALA A 67 3.52 -5.50 5.34
C ALA A 67 2.49 -4.96 6.34
N HIS A 68 2.94 -4.34 7.44
CA HIS A 68 2.05 -3.63 8.37
C HIS A 68 1.32 -2.47 7.69
N LEU A 69 2.01 -1.70 6.85
CA LEU A 69 1.39 -0.60 6.11
C LEU A 69 0.28 -1.09 5.17
N LEU A 70 0.50 -2.24 4.51
CA LEU A 70 -0.51 -2.90 3.69
C LEU A 70 -1.71 -3.35 4.51
N PHE A 71 -1.48 -4.00 5.66
CA PHE A 71 -2.52 -4.41 6.58
C PHE A 71 -3.38 -3.21 7.06
N TRP A 72 -2.74 -2.10 7.43
CA TRP A 72 -3.44 -0.87 7.81
C TRP A 72 -4.23 -0.28 6.63
N GLY A 73 -3.65 -0.27 5.43
CA GLY A 73 -4.33 0.16 4.21
C GLY A 73 -5.61 -0.63 3.96
N THR A 74 -5.54 -1.96 4.04
CA THR A 74 -6.69 -2.87 3.92
C THR A 74 -7.75 -2.59 4.97
N THR A 75 -7.34 -2.40 6.23
CA THR A 75 -8.25 -2.15 7.35
C THR A 75 -8.98 -0.82 7.19
N LEU A 76 -8.26 0.26 6.84
CA LEU A 76 -8.84 1.57 6.59
C LEU A 76 -9.81 1.55 5.41
N LEU A 77 -9.47 0.83 4.33
CA LEU A 77 -10.35 0.66 3.18
C LEU A 77 -11.63 -0.11 3.53
N SER A 78 -11.53 -1.17 4.35
CA SER A 78 -12.69 -1.90 4.85
C SER A 78 -13.61 -1.02 5.73
N PHE A 79 -13.00 -0.15 6.54
CA PHE A 79 -13.74 0.84 7.32
C PHE A 79 -14.51 1.82 6.41
N VAL A 80 -13.86 2.30 5.35
CA VAL A 80 -14.48 3.14 4.32
C VAL A 80 -15.68 2.45 3.66
N TYR A 81 -15.56 1.20 3.21
CA TYR A 81 -16.71 0.50 2.62
C TYR A 81 -17.82 0.22 3.62
N SER A 82 -17.48 0.01 4.89
CA SER A 82 -18.49 -0.13 5.95
C SER A 82 -19.27 1.17 6.15
N PHE A 83 -18.59 2.32 6.13
CA PHE A 83 -19.24 3.63 6.11
C PHE A 83 -20.14 3.79 4.88
N VAL A 84 -19.63 3.55 3.67
CA VAL A 84 -20.37 3.70 2.41
C VAL A 84 -21.64 2.84 2.40
N ARG A 85 -21.53 1.55 2.77
CA ARG A 85 -22.67 0.64 2.83
C ARG A 85 -23.72 1.08 3.85
N ASN A 86 -23.28 1.52 5.04
CA ASN A 86 -24.19 2.03 6.07
C ASN A 86 -24.84 3.38 5.69
N TYR A 87 -24.13 4.22 4.93
CA TYR A 87 -24.71 5.47 4.41
C TYR A 87 -25.80 5.16 3.39
N ILE A 88 -25.51 4.31 2.41
CA ILE A 88 -26.46 3.91 1.35
C ILE A 88 -27.66 3.17 1.93
N SER A 89 -27.51 2.34 2.97
CA SER A 89 -28.65 1.65 3.58
C SER A 89 -29.64 2.58 4.29
N LYS A 90 -29.22 3.80 4.62
CA LYS A 90 -30.02 4.81 5.33
C LYS A 90 -30.49 5.96 4.42
N HIS A 91 -29.96 6.05 3.20
CA HIS A 91 -30.20 7.14 2.27
C HIS A 91 -30.53 6.60 0.87
N VAL A 92 -30.62 7.48 -0.12
CA VAL A 92 -30.84 7.08 -1.51
C VAL A 92 -29.54 6.50 -2.09
N ALA A 93 -29.67 5.52 -2.98
CA ALA A 93 -28.54 5.00 -3.75
C ALA A 93 -27.81 6.13 -4.50
N PRO A 94 -26.48 6.01 -4.73
CA PRO A 94 -25.77 6.99 -5.51
C PRO A 94 -26.38 7.11 -6.92
N PRO A 95 -26.37 8.32 -7.51
CA PRO A 95 -26.71 8.51 -8.91
C PRO A 95 -25.97 7.51 -9.83
N GLY A 96 -26.60 7.10 -10.94
CA GLY A 96 -26.04 6.07 -11.83
C GLY A 96 -24.72 6.46 -12.50
N ASP A 97 -24.45 7.76 -12.63
CA ASP A 97 -23.17 8.32 -13.07
C ASP A 97 -22.10 8.33 -11.96
N LEU A 98 -22.45 7.89 -10.75
CA LEU A 98 -21.58 7.77 -9.59
C LEU A 98 -21.45 6.32 -9.05
N PRO A 99 -20.99 5.35 -9.85
CA PRO A 99 -20.95 3.93 -9.46
C PRO A 99 -19.91 3.64 -8.37
N ILE A 100 -20.29 3.01 -7.25
CA ILE A 100 -19.33 2.58 -6.20
C ILE A 100 -18.48 1.42 -6.72
N PHE A 101 -17.18 1.66 -6.87
CA PHE A 101 -16.23 0.60 -7.25
C PHE A 101 -15.70 -0.13 -6.02
N GLU A 102 -15.80 -1.45 -6.01
CA GLU A 102 -15.19 -2.30 -4.99
C GLU A 102 -13.75 -2.64 -5.38
N VAL A 103 -12.82 -1.90 -4.80
CA VAL A 103 -11.37 -2.15 -4.85
C VAL A 103 -10.88 -2.78 -3.55
N ARG A 104 -9.78 -3.53 -3.61
CA ARG A 104 -9.05 -4.07 -2.45
C ARG A 104 -7.55 -3.91 -2.63
N PHE A 105 -6.80 -3.93 -1.53
CA PHE A 105 -5.35 -4.12 -1.64
C PHE A 105 -5.03 -5.58 -2.00
N VAL A 106 -3.88 -5.76 -2.64
CA VAL A 106 -3.28 -7.07 -2.83
C VAL A 106 -2.99 -7.70 -1.47
N GLU A 107 -3.11 -9.02 -1.40
CA GLU A 107 -2.59 -9.84 -0.32
C GLU A 107 -1.06 -9.87 -0.43
N ALA A 108 -0.40 -9.84 0.72
CA ALA A 108 1.05 -9.91 0.79
C ALA A 108 1.55 -10.69 2.01
N GLY A 109 2.77 -11.18 1.91
CA GLY A 109 3.50 -11.81 3.01
C GLY A 109 4.99 -11.52 2.93
N VAL A 110 5.68 -11.67 4.07
CA VAL A 110 7.14 -11.57 4.13
C VAL A 110 7.74 -12.97 4.01
N ALA A 111 8.52 -13.19 2.96
CA ALA A 111 9.27 -14.43 2.76
C ALA A 111 10.70 -14.29 3.31
N LEU A 112 11.13 -15.26 4.11
CA LEU A 112 12.47 -15.33 4.67
C LEU A 112 13.27 -16.43 3.97
N VAL A 113 14.49 -16.08 3.54
CA VAL A 113 15.42 -17.03 2.93
C VAL A 113 16.54 -17.30 3.92
N HIS A 114 16.70 -18.56 4.28
CA HIS A 114 17.70 -19.02 5.24
C HIS A 114 18.81 -19.81 4.53
N ASN A 115 20.05 -19.66 4.99
CA ASN A 115 21.14 -20.59 4.65
C ASN A 115 21.24 -21.66 5.74
N ALA A 116 21.54 -22.89 5.34
CA ALA A 116 22.01 -23.90 6.28
C ALA A 116 23.40 -23.50 6.81
N VAL A 117 23.57 -23.48 8.12
CA VAL A 117 24.87 -23.31 8.77
C VAL A 117 25.25 -24.66 9.34
N ALA A 118 26.28 -25.27 8.77
CA ALA A 118 26.84 -26.50 9.32
C ALA A 118 27.53 -26.17 10.64
N ASP A 119 26.94 -26.58 11.76
CA ASP A 119 27.61 -26.52 13.05
C ASP A 119 28.44 -27.79 13.22
N GLY A 120 29.77 -27.65 13.18
CA GLY A 120 30.71 -28.78 13.27
C GLY A 120 30.69 -29.51 14.62
N LYS A 121 29.89 -29.06 15.60
CA LYS A 121 29.85 -29.63 16.96
C LYS A 121 28.44 -29.98 17.48
N SER A 122 27.38 -29.70 16.73
CA SER A 122 25.99 -29.87 17.18
C SER A 122 25.16 -30.61 16.13
N SER A 123 24.33 -31.57 16.54
CA SER A 123 23.36 -32.22 15.64
C SER A 123 22.17 -31.32 15.28
N LYS A 124 22.05 -30.13 15.89
CA LYS A 124 21.00 -29.16 15.56
C LYS A 124 21.44 -28.30 14.38
N MET A 125 20.70 -28.39 13.29
CA MET A 125 20.89 -27.54 12.10
C MET A 125 20.57 -26.09 12.46
N MET A 126 21.59 -25.23 12.57
CA MET A 126 21.39 -23.79 12.69
C MET A 126 21.15 -23.20 11.31
N THR A 127 20.34 -22.14 11.25
CA THR A 127 20.12 -21.39 10.01
C THR A 127 20.44 -19.91 10.21
N SER A 128 20.94 -19.26 9.17
CA SER A 128 21.17 -17.81 9.17
C SER A 128 20.29 -17.13 8.12
N LEU A 129 19.70 -15.98 8.50
CA LEU A 129 18.88 -15.19 7.58
C LEU A 129 19.77 -14.63 6.48
N ARG A 130 19.53 -15.07 5.24
CA ARG A 130 20.26 -14.64 4.05
C ARG A 130 19.60 -13.42 3.41
N ARG A 131 18.27 -13.43 3.31
CA ARG A 131 17.47 -12.42 2.63
C ARG A 131 16.03 -12.45 3.14
N SER A 132 15.33 -11.36 2.89
CA SER A 132 13.88 -11.30 3.00
C SER A 132 13.29 -10.66 1.73
N TYR A 133 12.02 -10.94 1.47
CA TYR A 133 11.24 -10.38 0.36
C TYR A 133 9.84 -10.03 0.86
N LEU A 134 9.26 -8.96 0.34
CA LEU A 134 7.81 -8.75 0.41
C LEU A 134 7.19 -9.36 -0.85
N ILE A 135 6.41 -10.41 -0.67
CA ILE A 135 5.72 -11.15 -1.74
C ILE A 135 4.29 -10.67 -1.80
N GLU A 136 3.84 -10.24 -2.98
CA GLU A 136 2.47 -9.76 -3.21
C GLU A 136 1.82 -10.48 -4.40
N GLU A 137 0.49 -10.44 -4.47
CA GLU A 137 -0.21 -10.81 -5.70
C GLU A 137 0.32 -10.01 -6.90
N LEU A 138 0.57 -10.70 -8.01
CA LEU A 138 0.97 -10.03 -9.24
C LEU A 138 -0.24 -9.33 -9.86
N ILE A 139 -0.20 -8.00 -9.91
CA ILE A 139 -1.18 -7.21 -10.65
C ILE A 139 -0.86 -7.31 -12.15
N GLY A 140 -1.87 -7.60 -12.97
CA GLY A 140 -1.72 -7.78 -14.42
C GLY A 140 -1.02 -6.62 -15.13
N THR A 141 -0.45 -6.89 -16.30
CA THR A 141 0.46 -5.98 -17.04
C THR A 141 -0.16 -4.67 -17.49
N ASP A 142 -1.49 -4.54 -17.47
CA ASP A 142 -2.19 -3.27 -17.61
C ASP A 142 -2.12 -2.45 -16.32
N LEU A 143 -0.91 -2.35 -15.76
CA LEU A 143 -0.63 -1.47 -14.64
C LEU A 143 -0.81 -0.04 -15.12
N PHE A 144 -1.82 0.65 -14.58
CA PHE A 144 -1.84 2.09 -14.61
C PHE A 144 -0.71 2.57 -13.71
N SER A 145 0.50 2.71 -14.27
CA SER A 145 1.61 3.39 -13.62
C SER A 145 1.17 4.83 -13.35
N ALA A 146 0.71 5.05 -12.13
CA ALA A 146 0.33 6.34 -11.64
C ALA A 146 1.53 7.27 -11.42
N THR A 147 2.73 6.92 -11.92
CA THR A 147 3.95 7.72 -11.84
C THR A 147 4.52 8.14 -13.19
N THR A 148 4.22 7.44 -14.31
CA THR A 148 4.72 7.87 -15.64
C THR A 148 3.81 8.86 -16.37
N ARG A 149 2.55 9.00 -15.95
CA ARG A 149 1.62 10.05 -16.45
C ARG A 149 0.85 10.79 -15.35
N CYS A 150 1.23 10.64 -14.08
CA CYS A 150 0.67 11.46 -13.01
C CYS A 150 1.79 12.37 -12.50
N PRO A 151 1.81 13.65 -12.92
CA PRO A 151 2.76 14.58 -12.40
C PRO A 151 2.23 14.99 -11.03
N PHE A 152 2.81 14.46 -9.97
CA PHE A 152 2.87 15.19 -8.70
C PHE A 152 3.67 16.50 -8.83
N ARG A 153 4.05 16.89 -10.06
CA ARG A 153 4.48 18.24 -10.44
C ARG A 153 3.40 19.09 -11.12
N ARG A 154 2.22 18.58 -11.49
CA ARG A 154 1.13 19.33 -12.12
C ARG A 154 -0.15 18.49 -12.19
N PHE A 155 -1.00 18.69 -11.19
CA PHE A 155 -2.43 18.40 -11.27
C PHE A 155 -3.02 18.87 -12.61
N GLN A 156 -3.57 17.97 -13.43
CA GLN A 156 -4.65 18.31 -14.38
C GLN A 156 -5.32 17.07 -15.02
N LYS A 157 -6.65 17.04 -14.88
CA LYS A 157 -7.67 16.39 -15.73
C LYS A 157 -7.49 14.91 -16.10
N ILE A 158 -7.87 14.01 -15.19
CA ILE A 158 -8.48 12.72 -15.58
C ILE A 158 -9.74 12.54 -14.73
N SER A 159 -10.89 12.72 -15.37
CA SER A 159 -12.23 12.78 -14.78
C SER A 159 -12.85 11.41 -14.44
N SER A 160 -12.09 10.31 -14.49
CA SER A 160 -12.60 8.95 -14.21
C SER A 160 -11.87 8.21 -13.08
N CYS A 161 -10.84 8.79 -12.46
CA CYS A 161 -10.12 8.15 -11.37
C CYS A 161 -10.74 8.52 -10.01
N TRP A 162 -11.76 7.76 -9.63
CA TRP A 162 -12.44 7.73 -8.35
C TRP A 162 -11.64 7.88 -7.04
N HIS A 163 -10.31 7.80 -7.02
CA HIS A 163 -9.71 6.99 -5.97
C HIS A 163 -8.44 7.53 -5.31
N ARG A 164 -8.13 8.83 -5.41
CA ARG A 164 -6.79 9.28 -4.95
C ARG A 164 -6.67 10.18 -3.74
N SER A 165 -7.76 10.47 -3.03
CA SER A 165 -7.68 11.01 -1.66
C SER A 165 -9.04 11.35 -1.08
N SER A 166 -9.16 11.24 0.25
CA SER A 166 -10.32 11.63 1.07
C SER A 166 -11.47 10.63 1.13
N VAL A 167 -11.40 9.63 2.01
CA VAL A 167 -12.65 9.12 2.60
C VAL A 167 -12.72 9.27 4.13
N LEU A 168 -11.69 9.79 4.80
CA LEU A 168 -11.73 9.91 6.28
C LEU A 168 -11.30 11.27 6.84
N HIS A 169 -11.49 12.37 6.11
CA HIS A 169 -11.24 13.69 6.72
C HIS A 169 -12.37 14.20 7.61
N ASN A 170 -13.59 13.65 7.53
CA ASN A 170 -14.75 14.33 8.11
C ASN A 170 -15.46 13.66 9.29
N MET A 171 -14.90 12.60 9.88
CA MET A 171 -15.42 12.13 11.18
C MET A 171 -14.91 12.98 12.36
N SER A 172 -14.18 14.08 12.10
CA SER A 172 -13.62 14.97 13.13
C SER A 172 -14.49 16.20 13.46
N ASN A 173 -15.51 16.52 12.67
CA ASN A 173 -16.28 17.77 12.85
C ASN A 173 -17.46 17.65 13.83
N THR A 174 -17.59 16.53 14.56
CA THR A 174 -18.61 16.37 15.60
C THR A 174 -17.99 16.46 16.99
N ASN A 175 -17.56 17.67 17.41
CA ASN A 175 -17.34 18.06 18.83
C ASN A 175 -16.57 17.11 19.77
N THR A 176 -15.85 16.11 19.28
CA THR A 176 -15.05 15.20 20.10
C THR A 176 -13.58 15.58 19.95
N PRO A 177 -13.00 16.33 20.91
CA PRO A 177 -11.57 16.56 20.93
C PRO A 177 -10.87 15.21 21.08
N GLY A 178 -10.16 14.78 20.03
CA GLY A 178 -9.35 13.56 20.05
C GLY A 178 -9.47 12.62 18.85
N VAL A 179 -10.22 12.94 17.80
CA VAL A 179 -10.36 12.01 16.66
C VAL A 179 -9.26 12.22 15.62
N TRP A 180 -8.40 11.22 15.51
CA TRP A 180 -7.27 11.14 14.58
C TRP A 180 -7.71 11.30 13.12
N SER A 181 -7.07 12.22 12.40
CA SER A 181 -7.19 12.35 10.95
C SER A 181 -6.17 11.44 10.27
N PHE A 182 -6.64 10.52 9.43
CA PHE A 182 -5.78 9.68 8.59
C PHE A 182 -6.13 9.85 7.12
N PHE A 183 -5.12 9.83 6.26
CA PHE A 183 -5.30 9.74 4.81
C PHE A 183 -4.71 8.46 4.28
N LEU A 184 -5.50 7.74 3.50
CA LEU A 184 -5.04 6.63 2.70
C LEU A 184 -4.80 7.12 1.27
N ILE A 185 -3.55 7.10 0.84
CA ILE A 185 -3.12 7.38 -0.53
C ILE A 185 -2.48 6.10 -1.06
N PHE A 186 -2.61 5.80 -2.33
CA PHE A 186 -1.93 4.67 -2.94
C PHE A 186 -1.36 5.06 -4.30
N LYS A 187 -0.26 4.41 -4.66
CA LYS A 187 0.56 4.81 -5.82
C LYS A 187 0.30 3.99 -7.07
N ALA A 188 -0.23 2.78 -6.97
CA ALA A 188 -0.37 1.88 -8.11
C ALA A 188 -1.53 0.88 -7.94
N GLY A 189 -2.08 0.43 -9.06
CA GLY A 189 -3.13 -0.58 -9.14
C GLY A 189 -3.52 -0.91 -10.57
N SER A 190 -4.31 -1.98 -10.75
CA SER A 190 -4.99 -2.31 -12.01
C SER A 190 -6.32 -2.98 -11.70
N GLY A 191 -7.35 -2.62 -12.46
CA GLY A 191 -8.74 -3.02 -12.18
C GLY A 191 -9.12 -2.68 -10.73
N ASN A 192 -9.48 -3.71 -9.96
CA ASN A 192 -9.91 -3.60 -8.58
C ASN A 192 -8.80 -3.87 -7.54
N LEU A 193 -7.54 -4.00 -7.97
CA LEU A 193 -6.41 -4.28 -7.09
C LEU A 193 -5.54 -3.05 -6.87
N LEU A 194 -5.24 -2.77 -5.61
CA LEU A 194 -4.35 -1.71 -5.15
C LEU A 194 -3.09 -2.30 -4.52
N THR A 195 -1.97 -1.61 -4.61
CA THR A 195 -0.74 -1.97 -3.89
C THR A 195 -0.05 -0.71 -3.36
N ASP A 196 0.93 -0.90 -2.49
CA ASP A 196 1.76 0.16 -1.92
C ASP A 196 0.93 1.31 -1.31
N PRO A 197 0.08 1.01 -0.30
CA PRO A 197 -0.60 2.06 0.42
C PRO A 197 0.40 2.99 1.09
N GLN A 198 -0.05 4.21 1.30
CA GLN A 198 0.56 5.22 2.10
C GLN A 198 -0.48 5.74 3.08
N VAL A 199 -0.23 5.56 4.37
CA VAL A 199 -1.03 6.16 5.42
C VAL A 199 -0.31 7.41 5.90
N MET A 200 -1.04 8.52 5.94
CA MET A 200 -0.58 9.79 6.50
C MET A 200 -1.36 10.11 7.77
N THR A 201 -0.66 10.58 8.78
CA THR A 201 -1.24 10.97 10.07
C THR A 201 -0.99 12.44 10.35
N SER A 202 -1.75 12.98 11.31
CA SER A 202 -1.43 14.28 11.92
C SER A 202 0.05 14.36 12.32
N PRO A 203 0.74 15.49 12.08
CA PRO A 203 2.10 15.72 12.57
C PRO A 203 2.24 15.70 14.09
N THR A 204 1.13 15.83 14.83
CA THR A 204 1.09 15.74 16.30
C THR A 204 1.24 14.31 16.81
N LEU A 205 1.06 13.31 15.94
CA LEU A 205 1.36 11.92 16.24
C LEU A 205 2.85 11.64 16.16
N GLU A 206 3.27 10.51 16.76
CA GLU A 206 4.65 10.04 16.67
C GLU A 206 5.10 9.91 15.20
N ARG A 207 6.34 10.35 14.93
CA ARG A 207 6.91 10.26 13.58
C ARG A 207 7.13 8.79 13.21
N GLY A 208 6.74 8.42 12.00
CA GLY A 208 7.07 7.10 11.44
C GLY A 208 6.09 5.96 11.77
N LEU A 209 4.91 6.24 12.35
CA LEU A 209 3.89 5.22 12.67
C LEU A 209 3.48 4.32 11.49
N PHE A 210 3.60 4.83 10.25
CA PHE A 210 3.17 4.15 9.02
C PHE A 210 4.26 4.16 7.95
N GLY A 211 5.51 3.97 8.38
CA GLY A 211 6.67 3.92 7.50
C GLY A 211 7.13 5.29 7.00
N GLY A 212 8.15 5.29 6.14
CA GLY A 212 8.89 6.49 5.74
C GLY A 212 8.11 7.49 4.87
N GLY A 213 6.97 7.10 4.31
CA GLY A 213 6.15 8.02 3.51
C GLY A 213 5.12 8.82 4.32
N ASN A 214 5.03 8.61 5.64
CA ASN A 214 4.21 9.43 6.51
C ASN A 214 4.86 10.82 6.68
N SER A 215 4.46 11.77 5.84
CA SER A 215 5.02 13.12 5.83
C SER A 215 3.99 14.14 6.32
N GLY A 216 4.30 14.79 7.45
CA GLY A 216 3.48 15.87 7.99
C GLY A 216 3.24 17.00 6.97
N ARG A 217 4.22 17.27 6.10
CA ARG A 217 4.08 18.25 5.01
C ARG A 217 2.96 17.90 4.03
N PHE A 218 2.80 16.62 3.69
CA PHE A 218 1.72 16.20 2.78
C PHE A 218 0.36 16.21 3.49
N PHE A 219 0.35 15.88 4.79
CA PHE A 219 -0.84 15.99 5.62
C PHE A 219 -1.34 17.44 5.70
N GLU A 220 -0.46 18.40 6.00
CA GLU A 220 -0.79 19.83 6.13
C GLU A 220 -1.27 20.44 4.82
N LYS A 221 -0.68 20.05 3.68
CA LYS A 221 -1.06 20.53 2.35
C LYS A 221 -2.33 19.89 1.82
N PHE A 222 -2.85 18.89 2.51
CA PHE A 222 -3.96 18.11 2.02
C PHE A 222 -5.25 18.93 1.82
N PRO A 223 -5.71 19.73 2.81
CA PRO A 223 -6.90 20.56 2.65
C PRO A 223 -6.79 21.51 1.47
N GLU A 224 -5.63 22.12 1.28
CA GLU A 224 -5.36 23.08 0.19
C GLU A 224 -5.40 22.43 -1.21
N GLN A 225 -5.00 21.16 -1.31
CA GLN A 225 -4.82 20.47 -2.60
C GLN A 225 -5.99 19.56 -2.94
N HIS A 226 -6.83 19.20 -1.97
CA HIS A 226 -7.97 18.33 -2.20
C HIS A 226 -9.10 19.07 -2.91
N VAL A 227 -9.54 18.53 -4.05
CA VAL A 227 -10.74 18.99 -4.74
C VAL A 227 -11.85 17.96 -4.51
N CYS A 228 -12.90 18.37 -3.80
CA CYS A 228 -14.04 17.50 -3.51
C CYS A 228 -14.68 16.99 -4.81
N SER A 229 -14.88 15.67 -4.89
CA SER A 229 -15.53 15.00 -6.02
C SER A 229 -17.05 14.93 -5.84
N GLY A 230 -17.75 14.36 -6.83
CA GLY A 230 -19.17 13.99 -6.69
C GLY A 230 -19.45 13.11 -5.46
N TYR A 231 -18.50 12.25 -5.08
CA TYR A 231 -18.59 11.42 -3.87
C TYR A 231 -18.57 12.24 -2.59
N CYS A 232 -17.66 13.21 -2.49
CA CYS A 232 -17.59 14.07 -1.31
C CYS A 232 -18.93 14.79 -1.10
N LYS A 233 -19.51 15.31 -2.17
CA LYS A 233 -20.83 15.95 -2.14
C LYS A 233 -21.95 14.98 -1.79
N PHE A 234 -21.96 13.81 -2.43
CA PHE A 234 -22.98 12.77 -2.20
C PHE A 234 -22.99 12.28 -0.74
N PHE A 235 -21.81 12.04 -0.16
CA PHE A 235 -21.68 11.61 1.25
C PHE A 235 -21.78 12.76 2.26
N GLY A 236 -22.08 13.99 1.82
CA GLY A 236 -22.19 15.16 2.70
C GLY A 236 -20.90 15.52 3.43
N LEU A 237 -19.74 15.20 2.85
CA LEU A 237 -18.45 15.55 3.43
C LEU A 237 -18.20 17.05 3.24
N SER A 238 -18.03 17.77 4.35
CA SER A 238 -17.64 19.20 4.34
C SER A 238 -16.40 19.44 3.49
N SER A 239 -16.41 20.54 2.74
CA SER A 239 -15.21 21.01 2.03
C SER A 239 -14.10 21.25 3.05
N LEU A 240 -12.89 20.81 2.70
CA LEU A 240 -11.70 21.14 3.47
C LEU A 240 -11.34 22.57 3.10
N MET A 241 -11.50 23.51 4.03
CA MET A 241 -11.05 24.90 3.90
C MET A 241 -9.95 25.14 4.93
#